data_AF-A0A286AX53-F1
#
_entry.id   AF-A0A286AX53-F1
#
_cell.length_a   1.000
_cell.length_b   1.000
_cell.length_c   1.000
_cell.angle_alpha   90.00
_cell.angle_beta   90.00
_cell.angle_gamma   90.00
#
_symmetry.space_group_name_H-M   'P 1'
#
loop_
_entity.id
_entity.type
_entity.pdbx_description
1 polymer ?
#
loop_
_entity_poly.entity_id
_entity_poly.type
_entity_poly.pdbx_seq_one_letter_code
_entity_poly.pdbx_strand_id
1 'polypeptide(L)' 'MRRAGLAAHCLVPDECVRTAASLFACMHASPTLQNTEELARWLGKDPRHLRALDIALAEWGLVQSGHPVGNVRGA' A
#
# COMPACT_ATOMS: atom_id res chain seq x y z
N MET A 1 12.45 -28.27 -4.08
CA MET A 1 12.42 -27.17 -5.08
C MET A 1 12.35 -25.86 -4.31
N ARG A 2 13.42 -25.05 -4.36
CA ARG A 2 13.57 -23.79 -3.62
C ARG A 2 12.59 -22.76 -4.18
N ARG A 3 11.59 -22.34 -3.40
CA ARG A 3 10.73 -21.21 -3.77
C ARG A 3 11.48 -19.90 -3.51
N ALA A 4 11.96 -19.29 -4.59
CA ALA A 4 12.47 -17.93 -4.66
C ALA A 4 11.34 -16.89 -4.50
N GLY A 5 10.49 -17.05 -3.47
CA GLY A 5 9.36 -16.16 -3.16
C GLY A 5 9.64 -15.17 -2.04
N LEU A 6 10.87 -15.15 -1.50
CA LEU A 6 11.24 -14.34 -0.32
C LEU A 6 12.17 -13.15 -0.65
N ALA A 7 12.66 -13.05 -1.89
CA ALA A 7 13.73 -12.11 -2.25
C ALA A 7 13.24 -10.69 -2.66
N ALA A 8 11.95 -10.40 -2.52
CA ALA A 8 11.38 -9.09 -2.83
C ALA A 8 10.52 -8.53 -1.68
N HIS A 9 10.87 -8.84 -0.42
CA HIS A 9 10.53 -7.96 0.69
C HIS A 9 11.33 -6.67 0.46
N CYS A 10 10.75 -5.83 -0.39
CA CYS A 10 11.30 -4.63 -0.95
C CYS A 10 11.76 -3.68 0.15
N LEU A 11 12.68 -2.78 -0.20
CA LEU A 11 13.30 -1.70 0.59
C LEU A 11 12.30 -0.68 1.22
N VAL A 12 11.02 -1.01 1.30
CA VAL A 12 9.93 -0.17 1.77
C VAL A 12 9.43 -0.73 3.10
N PRO A 13 9.57 0.02 4.20
CA PRO A 13 9.07 -0.42 5.50
C PRO A 13 7.55 -0.64 5.51
N ASP A 14 7.07 -1.61 6.28
CA ASP A 14 5.63 -1.90 6.41
C ASP A 14 4.86 -0.69 6.96
N GLU A 15 5.47 0.15 7.81
CA GLU A 15 4.83 1.40 8.25
C GLU A 15 4.54 2.37 7.09
N CYS A 16 5.37 2.39 6.06
CA CYS A 16 5.14 3.20 4.87
C CYS A 16 3.92 2.67 4.10
N VAL A 17 3.81 1.35 3.95
CA VAL A 17 2.66 0.72 3.26
C VAL A 17 1.35 0.99 4.01
N ARG A 18 1.34 0.83 5.34
CA ARG A 18 0.17 1.16 6.16
C ARG A 18 -0.21 2.63 6.06
N THR A 19 0.76 3.53 6.11
CA THR A 19 0.52 4.97 5.98
C THR A 19 -0.04 5.32 4.60
N ALA A 20 0.52 4.74 3.53
CA ALA A 20 0.02 4.93 2.18
C ALA A 20 -1.42 4.44 2.02
N ALA A 21 -1.73 3.26 2.57
CA ALA A 21 -3.08 2.70 2.57
C ALA A 21 -4.07 3.61 3.33
N SER A 22 -3.71 4.14 4.50
CA SER A 22 -4.57 5.06 5.25
C SER A 22 -4.82 6.37 4.52
N LEU A 23 -3.78 7.01 3.96
CA LEU A 23 -3.91 8.24 3.21
C LEU A 23 -4.75 8.05 1.94
N PHE A 24 -4.51 6.95 1.21
CA PHE A 24 -5.32 6.57 0.07
C PHE A 24 -6.78 6.34 0.47
N ALA A 25 -7.04 5.59 1.54
CA ALA A 25 -8.40 5.31 2.00
C ALA A 25 -9.16 6.60 2.38
N CYS A 26 -8.51 7.53 3.09
CA CYS A 26 -9.08 8.83 3.41
C CYS A 26 -9.42 9.66 2.16
N MET A 27 -8.49 9.74 1.20
CA MET A 27 -8.69 10.42 -0.07
C MET A 27 -9.79 9.76 -0.92
N HIS A 28 -9.80 8.43 -0.98
CA HIS A 28 -10.78 7.66 -1.75
C HIS A 28 -12.19 7.75 -1.14
N ALA A 29 -12.31 7.75 0.19
CA ALA A 29 -13.59 7.91 0.88
C ALA A 29 -14.16 9.33 0.74
N SER A 30 -13.29 10.34 0.67
CA SER A 30 -13.67 11.75 0.54
C SER A 30 -12.67 12.48 -0.35
N PRO A 31 -12.94 12.62 -1.66
CA PRO A 31 -12.01 13.18 -2.65
C PRO A 31 -11.99 14.72 -2.59
N THR A 32 -11.59 15.26 -1.44
CA THR A 32 -11.39 16.70 -1.24
C THR A 32 -10.00 17.12 -1.68
N LEU A 33 -9.83 18.41 -1.97
CA LEU A 33 -8.52 18.99 -2.27
C LEU A 33 -7.52 18.72 -1.13
N GLN A 34 -7.94 18.94 0.12
CA GLN A 34 -7.13 18.72 1.31
C GLN A 34 -6.59 17.28 1.40
N ASN A 35 -7.43 16.27 1.21
CA ASN A 35 -7.00 14.86 1.32
C ASN A 35 -6.04 14.49 0.19
N THR A 36 -6.26 15.05 -1.00
CA THR A 36 -5.39 14.86 -2.16
C THR A 36 -4.02 15.52 -1.94
N GLU A 37 -4.00 16.74 -1.42
CA GLU A 37 -2.77 17.47 -1.06
C GLU A 37 -2.00 16.78 0.06
N GLU A 38 -2.69 16.21 1.06
CA GLU A 38 -2.05 15.47 2.15
C GLU A 38 -1.32 14.23 1.63
N LEU A 39 -1.99 13.44 0.78
CA LEU A 39 -1.39 12.30 0.10
C LEU A 39 -0.21 12.76 -0.78
N ALA A 40 -0.40 13.76 -1.64
CA ALA A 40 0.65 14.25 -2.53
C ALA A 40 1.87 14.78 -1.75
N ARG A 41 1.64 15.52 -0.66
CA ARG A 41 2.70 16.02 0.23
C ARG A 41 3.46 14.88 0.88
N TRP A 42 2.77 13.81 1.30
CA TRP A 42 3.44 12.64 1.87
C TRP A 42 4.29 11.92 0.82
N LEU A 43 3.77 11.70 -0.39
CA LEU A 43 4.50 11.06 -1.50
C LEU A 43 5.75 11.85 -1.91
N GLY A 44 5.70 13.19 -1.87
CA GLY A 44 6.83 14.05 -2.21
C GLY A 44 7.99 14.04 -1.23
N LYS A 45 7.87 13.42 -0.05
CA LYS A 45 8.92 13.41 0.99
C LYS A 45 10.00 12.36 0.77
N ASP A 46 9.65 11.21 0.20
CA ASP A 46 10.57 10.08 0.05
C ASP A 46 10.16 9.23 -1.17
N PRO A 47 11.09 8.88 -2.08
CA PRO A 47 10.76 8.05 -3.23
C PRO A 47 10.20 6.66 -2.84
N ARG A 48 10.49 6.16 -1.64
CA ARG A 48 9.92 4.90 -1.11
C ARG A 48 8.44 5.02 -0.82
N HIS A 49 7.90 6.23 -0.60
CA HIS A 49 6.48 6.43 -0.37
C HIS A 49 5.64 6.16 -1.63
N LEU A 50 6.16 6.49 -2.81
CA LEU A 50 5.52 6.10 -4.08
C LEU A 50 5.43 4.58 -4.19
N ARG A 51 6.54 3.89 -3.89
CA ARG A 51 6.55 2.42 -3.91
C ARG A 51 5.63 1.81 -2.86
N ALA A 52 5.51 2.43 -1.69
CA ALA A 52 4.57 2.02 -0.65
C ALA A 52 3.11 2.18 -1.09
N LEU A 53 2.79 3.26 -1.79
CA LEU A 53 1.47 3.48 -2.38
C LEU A 53 1.15 2.46 -3.47
N ASP A 54 2.10 2.15 -4.36
CA ASP A 54 1.91 1.11 -5.38
C ASP A 54 1.55 -0.25 -4.76
N ILE A 55 2.23 -0.62 -3.66
CA ILE A 55 1.94 -1.86 -2.92
C ILE A 55 0.53 -1.79 -2.32
N ALA A 56 0.20 -0.72 -1.61
CA ALA A 56 -1.11 -0.54 -0.99
C ALA A 56 -2.26 -0.57 -2.01
N LEU A 57 -2.07 0.02 -3.19
CA LEU A 57 -3.04 0.00 -4.28
C LEU A 57 -3.20 -1.39 -4.89
N ALA A 58 -2.10 -2.13 -5.06
CA ALA A 58 -2.15 -3.51 -5.54
C ALA A 58 -2.90 -4.41 -4.55
N GLU A 59 -2.62 -4.28 -3.25
CA GLU A 59 -3.35 -4.98 -2.18
C GLU A 59 -4.83 -4.60 -2.19
N TRP A 60 -5.16 -3.32 -2.26
CA TRP A 60 -6.55 -2.87 -2.36
C TRP A 60 -7.25 -3.47 -3.59
N GLY A 61 -6.64 -3.41 -4.77
CA GLY A 61 -7.19 -3.99 -5.99
C GLY A 61 -7.44 -5.50 -5.90
N LEU A 62 -6.53 -6.24 -5.25
CA LEU A 62 -6.70 -7.67 -5.00
C LEU A 62 -7.91 -7.94 -4.09
N VAL A 63 -8.05 -7.21 -2.99
CA VAL A 63 -9.23 -7.31 -2.10
C VAL A 63 -10.51 -7.02 -2.87
N GLN A 64 -10.54 -5.95 -3.66
CA GLN A 64 -11.71 -5.57 -4.47
C GLN A 64 -12.07 -6.63 -5.52
N SER A 65 -11.09 -7.38 -6.02
CA SER A 65 -11.31 -8.48 -6.96
C SER A 65 -11.79 -9.78 -6.30
N GLY A 66 -11.91 -9.82 -4.97
CA GLY A 66 -12.24 -11.02 -4.20
C GLY A 66 -11.07 -11.98 -4.02
N HIS A 67 -9.83 -11.56 -4.36
CA HIS A 67 -8.64 -12.34 -4.05
C HIS A 67 -8.25 -12.12 -2.58
N PRO A 68 -7.93 -13.20 -1.84
CA PRO A 68 -7.46 -13.06 -0.47
C PRO A 68 -6.11 -12.34 -0.46
N VAL A 69 -6.07 -11.17 0.17
CA VAL A 69 -4.82 -10.48 0.50
C VAL A 69 -4.43 -10.90 1.91
N GLY A 70 -3.41 -11.75 1.98
CA GLY A 70 -2.96 -12.35 3.23
C GLY A 70 -3.07 -13.87 3.18
N ASN A 71 -1.92 -14.52 3.25
CA ASN A 71 -1.80 -15.94 3.52
C ASN A 71 -2.42 -16.22 4.89
N VAL A 72 -3.70 -16.63 4.95
CA VAL A 72 -4.27 -17.28 6.14
C VAL A 72 -3.50 -18.56 6.34
N ARG A 73 -2.44 -18.48 7.15
CA ARG A 73 -1.81 -19.62 7.78
C ARG A 73 -2.09 -19.51 9.28
N GLY A 74 -3.09 -20.24 9.74
CA GLY A 74 -3.30 -20.54 11.16
C GLY A 74 -4.65 -20.09 11.71
N ALA A 75 -5.63 -20.98 11.62
CA ALA A 75 -6.38 -21.46 12.77
C ALA A 75 -6.78 -22.91 12.49
#